data_AF-A0A3C2E034-F1
#
_entry.id   AF-A0A3C2E034-F1
#
_cell.length_a   1.000
_cell.length_b   1.000
_cell.length_c   1.000
_cell.angle_alpha   90.00
_cell.angle_beta   90.00
_cell.angle_gamma   90.00
#
_symmetry.space_group_name_H-M   'P 1'
#
loop_
_entity.id
_entity.type
_entity.pdbx_description
1 polymer ?
#
loop_
_entity_poly.entity_id
_entity_poly.type
_entity_poly.pdbx_seq_one_letter_code
_entity_poly.pdbx_strand_id
1 'polypeptide(L)' 'AEIAFVQIAGLVARRIKCGLAEGQQVRAGDRFGLIHFGSRVDVYLPAGTRLKALPGQTAVAGETVIADLGK' A
#
# COMPACT_ATOMS: atom_id res chain seq x y z
N ALA A 1 -5.34 15.57 1.08
CA ALA A 1 -6.11 14.36 0.78
C ALA A 1 -5.60 13.25 1.68
N GLU A 2 -6.50 12.54 2.38
CA GLU A 2 -6.12 11.41 3.22
C GLU A 2 -6.13 10.13 2.38
N ILE A 3 -5.16 9.26 2.64
CA ILE A 3 -5.08 7.91 2.07
C ILE A 3 -4.95 6.94 3.23
N ALA A 4 -5.44 5.72 3.04
CA ALA A 4 -5.27 4.65 4.01
C ALA A 4 -4.85 3.36 3.30
N PHE A 5 -4.21 2.47 4.05
CA PHE A 5 -3.86 1.15 3.55
C PHE A 5 -4.03 0.11 4.65
N VAL A 6 -4.39 -1.10 4.25
CA VAL A 6 -4.55 -2.24 5.15
C VAL A 6 -3.66 -3.36 4.66
N GLN A 7 -2.79 -3.84 5.54
CA GLN A 7 -1.98 -5.03 5.30
C GLN A 7 -2.77 -6.26 5.75
N ILE A 8 -2.91 -7.27 4.88
CA ILE A 8 -3.73 -8.45 5.14
C ILE A 8 -2.88 -9.71 4.96
N ALA A 9 -2.49 -10.34 6.06
CA ALA A 9 -1.72 -11.59 6.03
C ALA A 9 -2.65 -12.81 5.91
N GLY A 10 -2.15 -13.85 5.21
CA GLY A 10 -2.83 -15.13 5.10
C GLY A 10 -2.87 -15.92 6.42
N LEU A 11 -3.78 -16.89 6.47
CA LEU A 11 -4.09 -17.72 7.63
C LEU A 11 -2.88 -18.46 8.22
N VAL A 12 -1.92 -18.86 7.38
CA VAL A 12 -0.79 -19.72 7.77
C VAL A 12 0.36 -18.93 8.40
N ALA A 13 0.68 -17.74 7.86
CA ALA A 13 1.82 -16.96 8.33
C ALA A 13 1.45 -15.91 9.39
N ARG A 14 0.30 -15.23 9.25
CA ARG A 14 -0.23 -14.17 10.16
C ARG A 14 0.83 -13.19 10.74
N ARG A 15 1.89 -12.89 9.99
CA ARG A 15 3.01 -12.04 10.46
C ARG A 15 3.06 -10.76 9.65
N ILE A 16 2.35 -9.75 10.13
CA ILE A 16 2.44 -8.36 9.67
C ILE A 16 3.34 -7.62 10.64
N LYS A 17 4.35 -6.92 10.12
CA LYS A 17 5.17 -5.98 10.90
C LYS A 17 4.94 -4.59 10.36
N CYS A 18 4.26 -3.74 11.13
CA CYS A 18 4.22 -2.30 10.88
C CYS A 18 5.48 -1.67 11.47
N GLY A 19 6.21 -0.90 10.67
CA GLY A 19 7.42 -0.18 11.09
C GLY A 19 7.20 1.32 11.27
N LEU A 20 5.95 1.81 11.15
CA LEU A 20 5.63 3.21 11.32
C LEU A 20 5.25 3.54 12.76
N ALA A 21 5.63 4.73 13.19
CA ALA A 21 5.09 5.41 14.36
C ALA A 21 4.17 6.57 13.93
N GLU A 22 3.28 7.00 14.82
CA GLU A 22 2.48 8.19 14.60
C GLU A 22 3.37 9.43 14.40
N GLY A 23 3.01 10.27 13.43
CA GLY A 23 3.78 11.47 13.06
C GLY A 23 5.09 11.20 12.31
N GLN A 24 5.45 9.94 12.05
CA GLN A 24 6.65 9.61 11.28
C GLN A 24 6.54 10.11 9.84
N GLN A 25 7.54 10.88 9.41
CA GLN A 25 7.67 11.25 8.00
C GLN A 25 8.20 10.09 7.18
N VAL A 26 7.65 9.93 5.97
CA VAL A 26 8.05 8.91 5.00
C VAL A 26 8.25 9.53 3.63
N ARG A 27 9.13 8.94 2.83
CA ARG A 27 9.37 9.27 1.43
C ARG A 27 8.78 8.21 0.53
N ALA A 28 8.52 8.56 -0.73
CA ALA A 28 8.12 7.58 -1.73
C ALA A 28 9.20 6.50 -1.87
N GLY A 29 8.78 5.24 -1.84
CA GLY A 29 9.68 4.08 -1.86
C GLY A 29 10.13 3.59 -0.48
N ASP A 30 9.89 4.35 0.59
CA ASP A 30 10.23 3.89 1.94
C ASP A 30 9.40 2.67 2.33
N ARG A 31 10.07 1.69 2.94
CA ARG A 31 9.41 0.51 3.47
C ARG A 31 8.73 0.85 4.80
N PHE A 32 7.41 0.89 4.80
CA PHE A 32 6.62 1.14 6.01
C PHE A 32 6.29 -0.13 6.81
N GLY A 33 6.42 -1.31 6.20
CA GLY A 33 6.09 -2.56 6.85
C GLY A 33 6.46 -3.78 6.01
N LEU A 34 6.15 -4.96 6.54
CA LEU A 34 6.42 -6.24 5.88
C LEU A 34 5.31 -7.24 6.20
N ILE A 35 4.86 -7.97 5.17
CA ILE A 35 3.93 -9.07 5.31
C ILE A 35 4.63 -10.35 4.82
N HIS A 36 4.76 -11.33 5.71
CA HIS A 36 5.54 -12.54 5.42
C HIS A 36 4.75 -13.54 4.58
N PHE A 37 5.45 -14.25 3.67
CA PHE A 37 4.95 -15.39 2.88
C PHE A 37 3.82 -15.09 1.88
N GLY A 38 3.74 -13.86 1.39
CA GLY A 38 2.74 -13.48 0.38
C GLY A 38 1.38 -13.15 1.01
N SER A 39 0.74 -12.11 0.47
CA SER A 39 -0.37 -11.43 1.13
C SER A 39 -1.05 -10.45 0.16
N ARG A 40 -2.09 -9.74 0.65
CA ARG A 40 -2.74 -8.60 0.01
C ARG A 40 -2.49 -7.30 0.78
N VAL A 41 -2.42 -6.20 0.05
CA VAL A 41 -2.57 -4.84 0.59
C VAL A 41 -3.79 -4.20 -0.08
N ASP A 42 -4.69 -3.67 0.73
CA ASP A 42 -5.78 -2.83 0.24
C ASP A 42 -5.36 -1.37 0.38
N VAL A 43 -5.54 -0.56 -0.67
CA VAL A 43 -5.25 0.88 -0.66
C VAL A 43 -6.55 1.64 -0.89
N TYR A 44 -6.87 2.52 0.05
CA TYR A 44 -8.06 3.36 0.06
C TYR A 44 -7.67 4.77 -0.37
N LEU A 45 -8.37 5.24 -1.40
CA LEU A 45 -8.11 6.53 -2.03
C LEU A 45 -9.37 7.41 -1.91
N PRO A 46 -9.22 8.74 -1.89
CA PRO A 46 -10.35 9.65 -1.95
C PRO A 46 -11.27 9.36 -3.14
N ALA A 47 -12.57 9.53 -2.95
CA ALA A 47 -13.55 9.38 -4.02
C ALA A 47 -13.21 10.29 -5.23
N GLY A 48 -13.35 9.74 -6.45
CA GLY A 48 -13.02 10.45 -7.68
C GLY A 48 -11.53 10.45 -8.06
N THR A 49 -10.66 9.85 -7.23
CA THR A 49 -9.24 9.67 -7.57
C THR A 49 -9.08 8.89 -8.88
N ARG A 50 -8.22 9.37 -9.78
CA ARG A 50 -7.95 8.68 -11.04
C ARG A 50 -7.00 7.49 -10.81
N LEU A 51 -7.54 6.28 -10.92
CA LEU A 51 -6.73 5.06 -10.90
C LEU A 51 -5.84 4.96 -12.14
N LYS A 52 -4.62 4.46 -11.94
CA LYS A 52 -3.63 4.21 -12.99
C LYS A 52 -3.30 2.72 -13.13
N ALA A 53 -3.50 1.95 -12.05
CA ALA A 53 -3.39 0.50 -12.09
C ALA A 53 -4.58 -0.15 -12.82
N LEU A 54 -4.31 -1.26 -13.50
CA LEU A 54 -5.31 -2.08 -14.18
C LEU A 54 -5.52 -3.43 -13.47
N PRO A 55 -6.73 -4.01 -13.52
CA PRO A 55 -6.95 -5.37 -13.04
C PRO A 55 -6.00 -6.37 -13.71
N GLY A 56 -5.36 -7.24 -12.91
CA GLY A 56 -4.41 -8.24 -13.39
C GLY A 56 -3.00 -7.70 -13.70
N GLN A 57 -2.76 -6.40 -13.56
CA GLN A 57 -1.42 -5.82 -13.72
C GLN A 57 -0.50 -6.28 -12.60
N THR A 58 0.70 -6.76 -12.96
CA THR A 58 1.78 -6.99 -11.99
C THR A 58 2.26 -5.64 -11.44
N ALA A 59 2.22 -5.49 -10.12
CA ALA A 59 2.73 -4.31 -9.44
C ALA A 59 4.09 -4.58 -8.78
N VAL A 60 5.01 -3.64 -8.96
CA VAL A 60 6.33 -3.61 -8.31
C VAL A 60 6.33 -2.54 -7.23
N ALA A 61 6.69 -2.92 -6.00
CA ALA A 61 6.69 -2.03 -4.85
C ALA A 61 7.66 -0.85 -5.06
N GLY A 62 7.19 0.37 -4.78
CA GLY A 62 7.99 1.59 -4.97
C GLY A 62 8.08 2.10 -6.41
N GLU A 63 7.59 1.35 -7.39
CA GLU A 63 7.73 1.69 -8.82
C GLU A 63 6.38 1.83 -9.53
N THR A 64 5.45 0.90 -9.31
CA THR A 64 4.16 0.91 -10.01
C THR A 64 3.24 2.00 -9.44
N VAL A 65 2.91 2.98 -10.28
CA VAL A 65 1.94 4.02 -9.94
C VAL A 65 0.53 3.45 -10.00
N ILE A 66 -0.14 3.40 -8.85
CA ILE A 66 -1.51 2.84 -8.74
C ILE A 66 -2.60 3.88 -8.94
N ALA A 67 -2.32 5.16 -8.64
CA ALA A 67 -3.27 6.25 -8.74
C ALA A 67 -2.56 7.60 -8.85
N ASP A 68 -3.28 8.57 -9.41
CA ASP A 68 -2.92 9.99 -9.41
C ASP A 68 -3.96 10.73 -8.58
N LEU A 69 -3.53 11.27 -7.44
CA LEU A 69 -4.42 11.98 -6.52
C LEU A 69 -4.91 13.31 -7.10
N GLY A 70 -4.30 13.80 -8.18
CA GLY A 70 -4.53 15.15 -8.66
C GLY A 70 -4.08 16.18 -7.61
N LYS A 71 -3.89 17.41 -8.06
CA LYS A 71 -4.05 18.55 -7.16
C LYS A 71 -5.50 18.99 -7.25
#